data_AF-A0A938VRC1-F1
#
_entry.id   AF-A0A938VRC1-F1
#
_cell.length_a   1.000
_cell.length_b   1.000
_cell.length_c   1.000
_cell.angle_alpha   90.00
_cell.angle_beta   90.00
_cell.angle_gamma   90.00
#
_symmetry.space_group_name_H-M   'P 1'
#
loop_
_entity.id
_entity.type
_entity.pdbx_description
1 polymer ?
#
loop_
_entity_poly.entity_id
_entity_poly.type
_entity_poly.pdbx_seq_one_letter_code
_entity_poly.pdbx_strand_id
1 'polypeptide(L)'
;MKERGPMQRWLPVIAWTGVIYATIPLARMIQKWVSAQFGADAFSWTVYGVVAITFAIAWRFFSKQEIPGTARAKVVLVLLAVSFAYGTWFLRARPEEALHFVQYGLLSALAYRAFAEGGASRATYLNAFLLTAILGSVDEVIQWLVPKRYFDFRDIGINVIAGGLIQLGLVLGIAPQATKVKAPLASARTAWKLGVIWIVVLGLCLNNTLSVWRPVLFPGPHLFLFDEAMTEYGHKIEDPEIGTFYSR
;
A
#
# COMPACT_ATOMS: atom_id res chain seq x y z
N MET A 1 -4.79 -26.45 16.69
CA MET A 1 -5.35 -25.21 16.07
C MET A 1 -6.44 -25.65 15.11
N LYS A 2 -7.68 -25.18 15.29
CA LYS A 2 -8.79 -25.47 14.37
C LYS A 2 -8.48 -24.78 13.03
N GLU A 3 -8.42 -25.53 11.92
CA GLU A 3 -8.25 -24.94 10.59
C GLU A 3 -9.37 -23.93 10.36
N ARG A 4 -9.00 -22.67 10.11
CA ARG A 4 -10.00 -21.64 9.83
C ARG A 4 -10.52 -21.88 8.42
N GLY A 5 -11.83 -21.72 8.24
CA GLY A 5 -12.43 -21.82 6.90
C GLY A 5 -11.82 -20.79 5.94
N PRO A 6 -11.87 -21.01 4.61
CA PRO A 6 -11.28 -20.10 3.64
C PRO A 6 -11.68 -18.64 3.83
N MET A 7 -12.92 -18.35 4.23
CA MET A 7 -13.39 -16.99 4.46
C MET A 7 -12.77 -16.34 5.71
N GLN A 8 -12.54 -17.12 6.77
CA GLN A 8 -12.03 -16.62 8.06
C GLN A 8 -10.57 -16.18 7.99
N ARG A 9 -9.76 -16.80 7.11
CA ARG A 9 -8.37 -16.38 6.88
C ARG A 9 -8.25 -15.06 6.13
N TRP A 10 -9.17 -14.84 5.18
CA TRP A 10 -9.21 -13.64 4.33
C TRP A 10 -9.95 -12.47 4.97
N LEU A 11 -10.81 -12.72 5.97
CA LEU A 11 -11.59 -11.68 6.64
C LEU A 11 -10.76 -10.48 7.11
N PRO A 12 -9.57 -10.65 7.73
CA PRO A 12 -8.76 -9.49 8.14
C PRO A 12 -8.21 -8.69 6.95
N VAL A 13 -7.89 -9.34 5.84
CA VAL A 13 -7.44 -8.65 4.61
C VAL A 13 -8.60 -7.83 4.04
N ILE A 14 -9.77 -8.43 3.93
CA ILE A 14 -10.99 -7.78 3.41
C ILE A 14 -11.41 -6.62 4.32
N ALA A 15 -11.47 -6.85 5.63
CA ALA A 15 -11.84 -5.82 6.60
C ALA A 15 -10.85 -4.65 6.58
N TRP A 16 -9.55 -4.94 6.55
CA TRP A 16 -8.53 -3.88 6.51
C TRP A 16 -8.55 -3.11 5.19
N THR A 17 -8.72 -3.80 4.06
CA THR A 17 -8.92 -3.13 2.75
C THR A 17 -10.15 -2.24 2.77
N GLY A 18 -11.25 -2.72 3.35
CA GLY A 18 -12.46 -1.92 3.55
C GLY A 18 -12.23 -0.68 4.40
N VAL A 19 -11.42 -0.77 5.46
CA VAL A 19 -11.01 0.40 6.26
C VAL A 19 -10.21 1.39 5.41
N ILE A 20 -9.21 0.94 4.66
CA ILE A 20 -8.40 1.80 3.77
C ILE A 20 -9.32 2.55 2.80
N TYR A 21 -10.17 1.83 2.07
CA TYR A 21 -11.04 2.43 1.06
C TYR A 21 -12.11 3.35 1.67
N ALA A 22 -12.66 3.00 2.83
CA ALA A 22 -13.59 3.87 3.55
C ALA A 22 -12.91 5.16 4.04
N THR A 23 -11.60 5.15 4.29
CA THR A 23 -10.86 6.34 4.69
C THR A 23 -10.56 7.30 3.53
N ILE A 24 -10.58 6.88 2.27
CA ILE A 24 -10.25 7.73 1.10
C ILE A 24 -11.02 9.08 1.11
N PRO A 25 -12.36 9.12 1.18
CA PRO A 25 -13.11 10.38 1.19
C PRO A 25 -13.03 11.12 2.54
N LEU A 26 -12.73 10.41 3.62
CA LEU A 26 -12.76 10.95 4.99
C LEU A 26 -11.39 11.52 5.43
N ALA A 27 -10.29 11.06 4.84
CA ALA A 27 -8.94 11.32 5.32
C ALA A 27 -8.65 12.82 5.44
N ARG A 28 -8.95 13.61 4.41
CA ARG A 28 -8.73 15.07 4.42
C ARG A 28 -9.61 15.80 5.43
N MET A 29 -10.84 15.32 5.63
CA MET A 29 -11.75 15.88 6.63
C MET A 29 -11.23 15.59 8.05
N ILE A 30 -10.82 14.35 8.31
CA ILE A 30 -10.23 13.93 9.59
C ILE A 30 -8.95 14.71 9.85
N GLN A 31 -8.05 14.81 8.87
CA GLN A 31 -6.80 15.56 9.00
C GLN A 31 -7.06 17.03 9.34
N LYS A 32 -7.93 17.72 8.57
CA LYS A 32 -8.28 19.12 8.86
C LYS A 32 -8.89 19.30 10.25
N TRP A 33 -9.77 18.40 10.65
CA TRP A 33 -10.38 18.43 11.97
C TRP A 33 -9.33 18.22 13.08
N VAL A 34 -8.46 17.22 12.95
CA VAL A 34 -7.37 16.96 13.91
C VAL A 34 -6.42 18.15 13.97
N SER A 35 -6.01 18.69 12.82
CA SER A 35 -5.12 19.86 12.75
C SER A 35 -5.74 21.10 13.39
N ALA A 36 -7.05 21.30 13.23
CA ALA A 36 -7.75 22.44 13.82
C ALA A 36 -7.89 22.33 15.35
N GLN A 37 -8.06 21.12 15.89
CA GLN A 37 -8.25 20.90 17.32
C GLN A 37 -6.94 20.76 18.10
N PHE A 38 -5.93 20.13 17.49
CA PHE A 38 -4.72 19.66 18.19
C PHE A 38 -3.42 20.18 17.57
N GLY A 39 -3.49 20.99 16.51
CA GLY A 39 -2.33 21.55 15.81
C GLY A 39 -1.89 20.72 14.60
N ALA A 40 -1.14 21.36 13.70
CA ALA A 40 -0.77 20.78 12.39
C ALA A 40 -0.02 19.44 12.51
N ASP A 41 0.82 19.28 13.52
CA ASP A 41 1.66 18.09 13.71
C ASP A 41 0.94 16.92 14.40
N ALA A 42 -0.23 17.13 14.99
CA ALA A 42 -0.92 16.12 15.80
C ALA A 42 -1.26 14.85 15.02
N PHE A 43 -1.60 15.00 13.73
CA PHE A 43 -1.85 13.87 12.85
C PHE A 43 -0.58 13.02 12.65
N SER A 44 0.56 13.66 12.38
CA SER A 44 1.83 12.95 12.19
C SER A 44 2.27 12.23 13.47
N TRP A 45 2.10 12.84 14.65
CA TRP A 45 2.32 12.16 15.94
C TRP A 45 1.41 10.95 16.15
N THR A 46 0.16 11.02 15.68
CA THR A 46 -0.76 9.89 15.72
C THR A 46 -0.25 8.73 14.85
N VAL A 47 0.24 9.02 13.64
CA VAL A 47 0.82 8.00 12.75
C VAL A 47 2.06 7.36 13.40
N TYR A 48 2.97 8.14 14.00
CA TYR A 48 4.11 7.58 14.74
C TYR A 48 3.68 6.71 15.92
N GLY A 49 2.66 7.13 16.66
CA GLY A 49 2.08 6.33 17.74
C GLY A 49 1.59 4.97 17.26
N VAL A 50 0.89 4.93 16.12
CA VAL A 50 0.41 3.68 15.50
C VAL A 50 1.58 2.79 15.07
N VAL A 51 2.61 3.36 14.44
CA VAL A 51 3.84 2.62 14.07
C VAL A 51 4.51 2.03 15.31
N ALA A 52 4.75 2.85 16.34
CA ALA A 52 5.41 2.42 17.57
C ALA A 52 4.63 1.31 18.28
N ILE A 53 3.32 1.45 18.43
CA ILE A 53 2.45 0.44 19.07
C ILE A 53 2.50 -0.87 18.27
N THR A 54 2.39 -0.80 16.94
CA THR A 54 2.40 -1.99 16.06
C THR A 54 3.70 -2.77 16.22
N PHE A 55 4.85 -2.09 16.15
CA PHE A 55 6.15 -2.74 16.31
C PHE A 55 6.41 -3.19 17.75
N ALA A 56 5.90 -2.49 18.77
CA ALA A 56 6.00 -2.91 20.17
C ALA A 56 5.20 -4.21 20.44
N ILE A 57 4.00 -4.33 19.88
CA ILE A 57 3.20 -5.56 19.96
C ILE A 57 3.94 -6.71 19.28
N ALA A 58 4.46 -6.49 18.07
CA ALA A 58 5.26 -7.50 17.36
C ALA A 58 6.51 -7.90 18.17
N TRP A 59 7.22 -6.93 18.75
CA TRP A 59 8.41 -7.18 19.57
C TRP A 59 8.08 -8.03 20.79
N ARG A 60 6.99 -7.71 21.49
CA ARG A 60 6.51 -8.48 22.65
C ARG A 60 6.13 -9.90 22.26
N PHE A 61 5.51 -10.10 21.09
CA PHE A 61 5.17 -11.41 20.58
C PHE A 61 6.41 -12.27 20.31
N PHE A 62 7.40 -11.75 19.60
CA PHE A 62 8.65 -12.47 19.31
C PHE A 62 9.52 -12.65 20.55
N SER A 63 9.50 -11.71 21.50
CA SER A 63 10.28 -11.82 22.74
C SER A 63 9.79 -12.94 23.67
N LYS A 64 8.53 -13.38 23.52
CA LYS A 64 7.96 -14.50 24.28
C LYS A 64 8.19 -15.86 23.62
N GLN A 65 8.81 -15.92 22.45
CA GLN A 65 9.04 -17.16 21.72
C GLN A 65 10.50 -17.59 21.79
N GLU A 66 10.75 -18.70 22.49
CA GLU A 66 12.05 -19.37 22.56
C GLU A 66 12.23 -20.33 21.38
N ILE A 67 12.20 -19.79 20.16
CA ILE A 67 12.36 -20.57 18.92
C ILE A 67 13.67 -20.16 18.24
N PRO A 68 14.43 -21.11 17.65
CA PRO A 68 15.60 -20.77 16.85
C PRO A 68 15.27 -19.75 15.75
N GLY A 69 16.00 -18.63 15.72
CA GLY A 69 15.78 -17.54 14.77
C GLY A 69 15.16 -16.26 15.36
N THR A 70 14.69 -16.28 16.62
CA THR A 70 14.11 -15.11 17.29
C THR A 70 15.04 -13.90 17.33
N ALA A 71 16.35 -14.08 17.51
CA ALA A 71 17.32 -12.97 17.50
C ALA A 71 17.38 -12.26 16.14
N ARG A 72 17.42 -13.03 15.05
CA ARG A 72 17.40 -12.50 13.67
C ARG A 72 16.06 -11.80 13.38
N ALA A 73 14.94 -12.39 13.80
CA ALA A 73 13.62 -11.77 13.68
C ALA A 73 13.54 -10.43 14.42
N LYS A 74 14.11 -10.34 15.63
CA LYS A 74 14.20 -9.10 16.41
C LYS A 74 15.02 -8.01 15.71
N VAL A 75 16.19 -8.36 15.17
CA VAL A 75 17.01 -7.40 14.40
C VAL A 75 16.24 -6.89 13.19
N VAL A 76 15.62 -7.79 12.42
CA VAL A 76 14.81 -7.39 11.26
C VAL A 76 13.59 -6.56 11.67
N LEU A 77 12.97 -6.86 12.81
CA LEU A 77 11.86 -6.05 13.33
C LEU A 77 12.29 -4.63 13.70
N VAL A 78 13.48 -4.46 14.28
CA VAL A 78 14.06 -3.14 14.55
C VAL A 78 14.35 -2.41 13.23
N LEU A 79 14.93 -3.09 12.24
CA LEU A 79 15.17 -2.50 10.92
C LEU A 79 13.87 -2.06 10.26
N LEU A 80 12.81 -2.88 10.30
CA LEU A 80 11.50 -2.49 9.81
C LEU A 80 10.92 -1.30 10.59
N ALA A 81 11.02 -1.29 11.92
CA ALA A 81 10.54 -0.19 12.73
C ALA A 81 11.26 1.13 12.37
N VAL A 82 12.58 1.08 12.17
CA VAL A 82 13.37 2.22 11.71
C VAL A 82 13.00 2.65 10.30
N SER A 83 12.86 1.71 9.36
CA SER A 83 12.45 2.00 7.98
C SER A 83 11.05 2.63 7.93
N PHE A 84 10.10 2.13 8.73
CA PHE A 84 8.76 2.68 8.80
C PHE A 84 8.74 4.06 9.47
N ALA A 85 9.48 4.25 10.58
CA ALA A 85 9.62 5.55 11.21
C ALA A 85 10.27 6.57 10.26
N TYR A 86 11.33 6.18 9.55
CA TYR A 86 12.00 7.03 8.56
C TYR A 86 11.09 7.35 7.38
N GLY A 87 10.37 6.37 6.84
CA GLY A 87 9.40 6.59 5.76
C GLY A 87 8.28 7.53 6.16
N THR A 88 7.68 7.33 7.35
CA THR A 88 6.69 8.26 7.92
C THR A 88 7.26 9.66 8.12
N TRP A 89 8.52 9.79 8.54
CA TRP A 89 9.19 11.09 8.68
C TRP A 89 9.45 11.78 7.34
N PHE A 90 9.88 11.02 6.34
CA PHE A 90 10.09 11.53 4.99
C PHE A 90 8.77 12.03 4.37
N LEU A 91 7.67 11.31 4.63
CA LEU A 91 6.33 11.63 4.14
C LEU A 91 5.56 12.62 5.04
N ARG A 92 6.16 13.16 6.11
CA ARG A 92 5.44 14.00 7.10
C ARG A 92 4.78 15.25 6.53
N ALA A 93 5.26 15.75 5.40
CA ALA A 93 4.68 16.90 4.70
C ALA A 93 3.34 16.56 4.03
N ARG A 94 3.08 15.27 3.79
CA ARG A 94 1.83 14.72 3.25
C ARG A 94 1.34 13.62 4.18
N PRO A 95 0.73 13.98 5.32
CA PRO A 95 0.39 13.03 6.38
C PRO A 95 -0.50 11.87 5.91
N GLU A 96 -1.33 12.09 4.88
CA GLU A 96 -2.11 11.08 4.19
C GLU A 96 -1.24 9.98 3.55
N GLU A 97 -0.16 10.36 2.85
CA GLU A 97 0.79 9.40 2.26
C GLU A 97 1.52 8.62 3.36
N ALA A 98 1.85 9.28 4.47
CA ALA A 98 2.48 8.65 5.63
C ALA A 98 1.54 7.62 6.30
N LEU A 99 0.23 7.90 6.36
CA LEU A 99 -0.77 6.96 6.85
C LEU A 99 -0.92 5.77 5.90
N HIS A 100 -1.02 6.01 4.59
CA HIS A 100 -1.10 4.96 3.58
C HIS A 100 0.11 4.03 3.64
N PHE A 101 1.31 4.59 3.78
CA PHE A 101 2.54 3.80 3.94
C PHE A 101 2.43 2.78 5.08
N VAL A 102 1.88 3.16 6.23
CA VAL A 102 1.65 2.24 7.36
C VAL A 102 0.53 1.25 7.07
N GLN A 103 -0.59 1.72 6.51
CA GLN A 103 -1.76 0.89 6.19
C GLN A 103 -1.43 -0.23 5.19
N TYR A 104 -0.68 0.08 4.13
CA TYR A 104 -0.27 -0.89 3.11
C TYR A 104 0.81 -1.85 3.58
N GLY A 105 1.69 -1.40 4.48
CA GLY A 105 2.60 -2.30 5.20
C GLY A 105 1.83 -3.36 5.99
N LEU A 106 0.85 -2.94 6.80
CA LEU A 106 0.00 -3.88 7.55
C LEU A 106 -0.82 -4.79 6.63
N LEU A 107 -1.40 -4.25 5.56
CA LEU A 107 -2.14 -5.03 4.56
C LEU A 107 -1.26 -6.16 4.00
N SER A 108 0.01 -5.87 3.71
CA SER A 108 0.96 -6.86 3.19
C SER A 108 1.26 -7.99 4.18
N ALA A 109 1.39 -7.66 5.47
CA ALA A 109 1.55 -8.67 6.52
C ALA A 109 0.29 -9.56 6.65
N LEU A 110 -0.90 -8.96 6.57
CA LEU A 110 -2.18 -9.69 6.60
C LEU A 110 -2.35 -10.59 5.39
N ALA A 111 -1.98 -10.11 4.20
CA ALA A 111 -2.00 -10.88 2.95
C ALA A 111 -1.06 -12.08 3.03
N TYR A 112 0.17 -11.89 3.54
CA TYR A 112 1.10 -13.00 3.77
C TYR A 112 0.48 -14.05 4.69
N ARG A 113 -0.09 -13.62 5.82
CA ARG A 113 -0.74 -14.53 6.78
C ARG A 113 -1.86 -15.34 6.12
N ALA A 114 -2.70 -14.71 5.31
CA ALA A 114 -3.80 -15.37 4.60
C ALA A 114 -3.30 -16.40 3.58
N PHE A 115 -2.27 -16.08 2.80
CA PHE A 115 -1.67 -17.01 1.85
C PHE A 115 -0.87 -18.14 2.54
N ALA A 116 -0.26 -17.87 3.69
CA ALA A 116 0.56 -18.82 4.43
C ALA A 116 -0.25 -19.91 5.16
N GLU A 117 -1.55 -19.69 5.41
CA GLU A 117 -2.39 -20.56 6.24
C GLU A 117 -2.55 -22.00 5.70
N GLY A 118 -2.38 -22.20 4.39
CA GLY A 118 -2.38 -23.52 3.74
C GLY A 118 -0.99 -24.12 3.51
N GLY A 119 0.07 -23.53 4.08
CA GLY A 119 1.46 -23.90 3.84
C GLY A 119 2.22 -22.80 3.07
N ALA A 120 3.13 -22.12 3.77
CA ALA A 120 3.93 -21.06 3.19
C ALA A 120 5.05 -21.60 2.28
N SER A 121 5.26 -20.96 1.13
CA SER A 121 6.33 -21.25 0.18
C SER A 121 6.95 -19.96 -0.37
N ARG A 122 7.98 -20.07 -1.22
CA ARG A 122 8.57 -18.90 -1.91
C ARG A 122 7.54 -18.01 -2.59
N ALA A 123 6.52 -18.59 -3.21
CA ALA A 123 5.48 -17.84 -3.91
C ALA A 123 4.52 -17.10 -2.96
N THR A 124 4.47 -17.46 -1.66
CA THR A 124 3.61 -16.79 -0.68
C THR A 124 3.97 -15.31 -0.52
N TYR A 125 5.27 -14.98 -0.48
CA TYR A 125 5.72 -13.58 -0.38
C TYR A 125 5.35 -12.79 -1.63
N LEU A 126 5.60 -13.37 -2.81
CA LEU A 126 5.28 -12.73 -4.08
C LEU A 126 3.77 -12.52 -4.25
N ASN A 127 2.95 -13.51 -3.88
CA ASN A 127 1.50 -13.40 -3.90
C ASN A 127 1.00 -12.29 -2.96
N ALA A 128 1.53 -12.22 -1.74
CA ALA A 128 1.18 -11.18 -0.78
C ALA A 128 1.59 -9.78 -1.28
N PHE A 129 2.79 -9.66 -1.82
CA PHE A 129 3.27 -8.42 -2.46
C PHE A 129 2.36 -7.99 -3.61
N LEU A 130 2.11 -8.86 -4.58
CA LEU A 130 1.30 -8.55 -5.76
C LEU A 130 -0.13 -8.19 -5.39
N LEU A 131 -0.73 -8.89 -4.43
CA LEU A 131 -2.06 -8.53 -3.94
C LEU A 131 -2.06 -7.14 -3.29
N THR A 132 -1.07 -6.83 -2.47
CA THR A 132 -0.92 -5.51 -1.86
C THR A 132 -0.77 -4.42 -2.92
N ALA A 133 0.04 -4.68 -3.94
CA ALA A 133 0.28 -3.76 -5.05
C ALA A 133 -0.98 -3.51 -5.88
N ILE A 134 -1.76 -4.56 -6.18
CA ILE A 134 -3.06 -4.42 -6.87
C ILE A 134 -4.01 -3.57 -6.03
N LEU A 135 -4.17 -3.86 -4.75
CA LEU A 135 -5.06 -3.11 -3.87
C LEU A 135 -4.59 -1.65 -3.68
N GLY A 136 -3.28 -1.40 -3.72
CA GLY A 136 -2.72 -0.05 -3.72
C GLY A 136 -2.95 0.70 -5.03
N SER A 137 -2.92 0.01 -6.18
CA SER A 137 -3.27 0.62 -7.46
C SER A 137 -4.78 0.88 -7.58
N VAL A 138 -5.62 -0.01 -7.04
CA VAL A 138 -7.08 0.18 -7.01
C VAL A 138 -7.47 1.34 -6.10
N ASP A 139 -6.76 1.54 -4.99
CA ASP A 139 -6.94 2.71 -4.12
C ASP A 139 -6.78 4.03 -4.87
N GLU A 140 -5.73 4.15 -5.67
CA GLU A 140 -5.51 5.34 -6.50
C GLU A 140 -6.59 5.50 -7.58
N VAL A 141 -7.08 4.40 -8.16
CA VAL A 141 -8.24 4.45 -9.08
C VAL A 141 -9.50 4.90 -8.36
N ILE A 142 -9.73 4.49 -7.11
CA ILE A 142 -10.87 4.96 -6.31
C ILE A 142 -10.67 6.43 -5.95
N GLN A 143 -9.45 6.84 -5.58
CA GLN A 143 -9.09 8.21 -5.26
C GLN A 143 -9.38 9.15 -6.43
N TRP A 144 -9.05 8.73 -7.65
CA TRP A 144 -9.40 9.45 -8.88
C TRP A 144 -10.90 9.67 -9.08
N LEU A 145 -11.75 8.75 -8.62
CA LEU A 145 -13.21 8.89 -8.69
C LEU A 145 -13.78 9.80 -7.59
N VAL A 146 -12.99 10.14 -6.56
CA VAL A 146 -13.42 10.98 -5.46
C VAL A 146 -13.24 12.47 -5.82
N PRO A 147 -14.25 13.34 -5.62
CA PRO A 147 -14.11 14.76 -5.95
C PRO A 147 -12.93 15.43 -5.23
N LYS A 148 -12.20 16.28 -5.95
CA LYS A 148 -11.03 17.04 -5.46
C LYS A 148 -9.84 16.17 -5.05
N ARG A 149 -9.83 14.89 -5.43
CA ARG A 149 -8.69 13.99 -5.28
C ARG A 149 -8.12 13.70 -6.67
N TYR A 150 -6.83 13.43 -6.70
CA TYR A 150 -6.07 13.26 -7.93
C TYR A 150 -5.37 11.90 -7.91
N PHE A 151 -5.20 11.32 -9.09
CA PHE A 151 -4.43 10.11 -9.25
C PHE A 151 -2.94 10.43 -9.27
N ASP A 152 -2.15 9.69 -8.50
CA ASP A 152 -0.69 9.85 -8.52
C ASP A 152 0.03 8.49 -8.55
N PHE A 153 0.88 8.28 -9.56
CA PHE A 153 1.71 7.07 -9.63
C PHE A 153 2.71 6.98 -8.46
N ARG A 154 3.08 8.11 -7.86
CA ARG A 154 3.89 8.15 -6.63
C ARG A 154 3.18 7.41 -5.49
N ASP A 155 1.88 7.59 -5.34
CA ASP A 155 1.10 6.98 -4.26
C ASP A 155 1.03 5.45 -4.42
N ILE A 156 0.88 4.97 -5.67
CA ILE A 156 1.07 3.54 -5.98
C ILE A 156 2.47 3.08 -5.56
N GLY A 157 3.50 3.85 -5.91
CA GLY A 157 4.89 3.56 -5.54
C GLY A 157 5.09 3.43 -4.03
N ILE A 158 4.55 4.36 -3.25
CA ILE A 158 4.60 4.36 -1.78
C ILE A 158 3.94 3.09 -1.22
N ASN A 159 2.75 2.74 -1.71
CA ASN A 159 2.01 1.54 -1.32
C ASN A 159 2.78 0.25 -1.64
N VAL A 160 3.40 0.20 -2.82
CA VAL A 160 4.25 -0.91 -3.28
C VAL A 160 5.51 -1.04 -2.41
N ILE A 161 6.18 0.06 -2.10
CA ILE A 161 7.38 0.07 -1.25
C ILE A 161 7.02 -0.40 0.16
N ALA A 162 5.92 0.08 0.73
CA ALA A 162 5.44 -0.37 2.04
C ALA A 162 5.23 -1.88 2.11
N GLY A 163 4.51 -2.44 1.14
CA GLY A 163 4.29 -3.88 1.04
C GLY A 163 5.59 -4.66 0.81
N GLY A 164 6.45 -4.15 -0.08
CA GLY A 164 7.76 -4.73 -0.39
C GLY A 164 8.67 -4.82 0.83
N LEU A 165 8.76 -3.76 1.65
CA LEU A 165 9.54 -3.74 2.88
C LEU A 165 9.09 -4.82 3.85
N ILE A 166 7.78 -4.99 4.03
CA ILE A 166 7.24 -6.03 4.90
C ILE A 166 7.56 -7.43 4.37
N GLN A 167 7.36 -7.69 3.07
CA GLN A 167 7.73 -8.99 2.49
C GLN A 167 9.23 -9.26 2.59
N LEU A 168 10.06 -8.24 2.39
CA LEU A 168 11.50 -8.34 2.57
C LEU A 168 11.87 -8.68 4.01
N GLY A 169 11.27 -8.03 5.01
CA GLY A 169 11.49 -8.36 6.42
C GLY A 169 11.02 -9.78 6.78
N LEU A 170 9.91 -10.23 6.20
CA LEU A 170 9.43 -11.61 6.34
C LEU A 170 10.43 -12.62 5.77
N VAL A 171 11.01 -12.33 4.61
CA VAL A 171 12.07 -13.16 3.97
C VAL A 171 13.36 -13.13 4.78
N LEU A 172 13.78 -11.94 5.26
CA LEU A 172 15.09 -11.72 5.86
C LEU A 172 15.18 -12.19 7.31
N GLY A 173 14.09 -12.36 8.05
CA GLY A 173 14.23 -12.77 9.45
C GLY A 173 12.97 -13.22 10.18
N ILE A 174 11.79 -12.71 9.82
CA ILE A 174 10.57 -13.02 10.58
C ILE A 174 9.98 -14.39 10.23
N ALA A 175 9.96 -14.76 8.95
CA ALA A 175 9.44 -16.04 8.49
C ALA A 175 10.31 -16.71 7.41
N PRO A 176 11.66 -16.70 7.51
CA PRO A 176 12.57 -17.10 6.43
C PRO A 176 12.39 -18.56 5.98
N GLN A 177 11.81 -19.42 6.79
CA GLN A 177 11.59 -20.84 6.51
C GLN A 177 10.79 -21.09 5.22
N ALA A 178 9.84 -20.22 4.88
CA ALA A 178 9.04 -20.39 3.67
C ALA A 178 9.86 -20.20 2.38
N THR A 179 11.01 -19.52 2.46
CA THR A 179 11.95 -19.40 1.33
C THR A 179 12.62 -20.73 0.98
N LYS A 180 12.67 -21.69 1.90
CA LYS A 180 13.27 -23.01 1.65
C LYS A 180 12.28 -23.94 0.94
N VAL A 181 10.98 -23.66 1.03
CA VAL A 181 9.92 -24.47 0.43
C VAL A 181 9.67 -24.03 -1.02
N LYS A 182 9.82 -24.95 -1.97
CA LYS A 182 9.54 -24.68 -3.40
C LYS A 182 8.07 -24.29 -3.58
N ALA A 183 7.82 -23.34 -4.48
CA ALA A 183 6.47 -22.90 -4.80
C ALA A 183 5.68 -24.04 -5.45
N PRO A 184 4.52 -24.46 -4.89
CA PRO A 184 3.61 -25.35 -5.59
C PRO A 184 3.11 -24.69 -6.88
N LEU A 185 2.83 -25.49 -7.91
CA LEU A 185 2.36 -24.99 -9.22
C LEU A 185 1.10 -24.11 -9.06
N ALA A 186 0.19 -24.48 -8.16
CA ALA A 186 -1.00 -23.67 -7.86
C ALA A 186 -0.63 -22.27 -7.34
N SER A 187 0.35 -22.16 -6.44
CA SER A 187 0.78 -20.88 -5.87
C SER A 187 1.54 -20.03 -6.89
N ALA A 188 2.33 -20.66 -7.76
CA ALA A 188 3.00 -19.98 -8.88
C ALA A 188 1.98 -19.47 -9.92
N ARG A 189 0.94 -20.24 -10.23
CA ARG A 189 -0.17 -19.79 -11.09
C ARG A 189 -0.91 -18.61 -10.50
N THR A 190 -1.12 -18.59 -9.18
CA THR A 190 -1.70 -17.42 -8.49
C THR A 190 -0.80 -16.19 -8.68
N ALA A 191 0.51 -16.33 -8.51
CA ALA A 191 1.44 -15.21 -8.67
C ALA A 191 1.44 -14.68 -10.10
N TRP A 192 1.42 -15.56 -11.10
CA TRP A 192 1.28 -15.17 -12.49
C TRP A 192 -0.03 -14.42 -12.75
N LYS A 193 -1.17 -14.93 -12.26
CA LYS A 193 -2.48 -14.26 -12.40
C LYS A 193 -2.47 -12.87 -11.76
N LEU A 194 -1.98 -12.74 -10.54
CA LEU A 194 -1.88 -11.46 -9.85
C LEU A 194 -0.93 -10.51 -10.61
N GLY A 195 0.20 -11.01 -11.12
CA GLY A 195 1.12 -10.22 -11.94
C GLY A 195 0.45 -9.68 -13.20
N VAL A 196 -0.28 -10.53 -13.93
CA VAL A 196 -1.05 -10.12 -15.12
C VAL A 196 -2.11 -9.10 -14.75
N ILE A 197 -2.89 -9.33 -13.69
CA ILE A 197 -3.91 -8.39 -13.21
C ILE A 197 -3.28 -7.03 -12.90
N TRP A 198 -2.15 -7.02 -12.18
CA TRP A 198 -1.50 -5.77 -11.82
C TRP A 198 -0.97 -5.02 -13.04
N ILE A 199 -0.33 -5.72 -13.99
CA ILE A 199 0.12 -5.13 -15.26
C ILE A 199 -1.07 -4.56 -16.04
N VAL A 200 -2.19 -5.27 -16.10
CA VAL A 200 -3.41 -4.78 -16.78
C VAL A 200 -3.94 -3.54 -16.08
N VAL A 201 -4.02 -3.51 -14.75
CA VAL A 201 -4.47 -2.33 -13.98
C VAL A 201 -3.57 -1.13 -14.29
N LEU A 202 -2.24 -1.29 -14.21
CA LEU A 202 -1.30 -0.22 -14.53
C LEU A 202 -1.41 0.22 -15.99
N GLY A 203 -1.56 -0.73 -16.92
CA GLY A 203 -1.75 -0.45 -18.34
C GLY A 203 -3.03 0.32 -18.62
N LEU A 204 -4.13 0.03 -17.92
CA LEU A 204 -5.36 0.79 -18.02
C LEU A 204 -5.21 2.22 -17.46
N CYS A 205 -4.51 2.39 -16.33
CA CYS A 205 -4.22 3.71 -15.77
C CYS A 205 -3.35 4.55 -16.74
N LEU A 206 -2.31 3.94 -17.30
CA LEU A 206 -1.44 4.55 -18.30
C LEU A 206 -2.20 4.88 -19.59
N ASN A 207 -3.11 4.01 -20.05
CA ASN A 207 -3.94 4.29 -21.22
C ASN A 207 -4.92 5.44 -20.95
N ASN A 208 -5.41 5.59 -19.72
CA ASN A 208 -6.27 6.71 -19.32
C ASN A 208 -5.51 8.05 -19.14
N THR A 209 -4.18 8.00 -19.14
CA THR A 209 -3.27 9.16 -19.10
C THR A 209 -3.03 9.79 -20.50
N LEU A 210 -3.60 9.21 -21.57
CA LEU A 210 -3.22 9.49 -22.97
C LEU A 210 -3.56 10.89 -23.53
N SER A 211 -4.24 11.78 -22.80
CA SER A 211 -4.33 13.20 -23.18
C SER A 211 -2.99 13.95 -23.04
N VAL A 212 -2.03 13.39 -22.28
CA VAL A 212 -0.70 13.98 -22.00
C VAL A 212 0.39 13.52 -23.00
N TRP A 213 0.11 12.53 -23.86
CA TRP A 213 1.13 11.91 -24.74
C TRP A 213 1.42 12.65 -26.05
N ARG A 214 0.85 13.84 -26.29
CA ARG A 214 1.12 14.59 -27.52
C ARG A 214 2.59 15.02 -27.73
N PRO A 215 3.51 15.03 -26.74
CA PRO A 215 4.93 15.25 -27.01
C PRO A 215 5.88 14.06 -26.71
N VAL A 216 5.44 12.95 -26.10
CA VAL A 216 6.36 11.91 -25.57
C VAL A 216 6.51 10.71 -26.51
N LEU A 217 6.97 10.98 -27.73
CA LEU A 217 7.61 9.98 -28.60
C LEU A 217 9.15 10.06 -28.50
N PHE A 218 9.67 10.76 -27.48
CA PHE A 218 11.10 10.95 -27.22
C PHE A 218 11.51 10.30 -25.89
N PRO A 219 12.53 9.44 -25.86
CA PRO A 219 12.93 8.72 -24.65
C PRO A 219 13.73 9.65 -23.72
N GLY A 220 13.25 9.85 -22.51
CA GLY A 220 13.95 10.59 -21.46
C GLY A 220 13.49 10.18 -20.06
N PRO A 221 14.19 10.59 -18.99
CA PRO A 221 13.92 10.15 -17.62
C PRO A 221 12.65 10.74 -16.98
N HIS A 222 11.71 11.23 -17.79
CA HIS A 222 10.48 11.91 -17.34
C HIS A 222 9.37 10.97 -16.87
N LEU A 223 9.57 9.65 -16.85
CA LEU A 223 8.56 8.69 -16.36
C LEU A 223 8.12 8.94 -14.90
N PHE A 224 8.93 9.69 -14.13
CA PHE A 224 8.64 10.07 -12.74
C PHE A 224 8.25 11.56 -12.56
N LEU A 225 8.01 12.28 -13.67
CA LEU A 225 7.69 13.72 -13.65
C LEU A 225 6.21 14.03 -13.96
N PHE A 226 5.36 13.01 -14.07
CA PHE A 226 3.94 13.21 -14.32
C PHE A 226 3.18 13.31 -12.98
N ASP A 227 3.10 14.52 -12.44
CA ASP A 227 2.03 14.84 -11.48
C ASP A 227 0.69 14.74 -12.26
N GLU A 228 -0.32 14.09 -11.66
CA GLU A 228 -1.71 14.06 -12.16
C GLU A 228 -1.89 13.39 -13.55
N ALA A 229 -1.46 12.13 -13.65
CA ALA A 229 -1.37 11.44 -14.92
C ALA A 229 -2.73 11.08 -15.57
N MET A 230 -3.74 10.66 -14.80
CA MET A 230 -5.02 10.26 -15.40
C MET A 230 -5.89 11.47 -15.73
N THR A 231 -6.69 11.34 -16.79
CA THR A 231 -7.58 12.43 -17.25
C THR A 231 -8.47 12.90 -16.10
N GLU A 232 -8.37 14.18 -15.74
CA GLU A 232 -9.16 14.77 -14.66
C GLU A 232 -10.59 15.12 -15.12
N TYR A 233 -11.56 14.72 -14.31
CA TYR A 233 -12.96 15.10 -14.47
C TYR A 233 -13.28 16.30 -13.58
N GLY A 234 -13.91 17.34 -14.13
CA GLY A 234 -14.49 18.45 -13.36
C GLY A 234 -13.69 19.75 -13.34
N HIS A 235 -12.78 19.99 -14.30
CA HIS A 235 -12.08 21.26 -14.43
C HIS A 235 -13.07 22.37 -14.78
N LYS A 236 -13.18 23.41 -13.94
CA LYS A 236 -13.99 24.58 -14.26
C LYS A 236 -13.29 25.35 -15.38
N ILE A 237 -13.90 25.34 -16.56
CA ILE A 237 -13.49 26.12 -17.72
C ILE A 237 -14.40 27.33 -17.78
N GLU A 238 -13.81 28.52 -17.71
CA GLU A 238 -14.50 29.78 -17.93
C GLU A 238 -14.12 30.29 -19.31
N ASP A 239 -15.10 30.28 -20.20
CA ASP A 239 -14.94 30.80 -21.56
C ASP A 239 -15.84 32.04 -21.72
N PRO A 240 -15.31 33.17 -22.24
CA PRO A 240 -16.06 34.41 -22.38
C PRO A 240 -17.28 34.31 -23.31
N GLU A 241 -17.30 33.38 -24.26
CA GLU A 241 -18.36 33.24 -25.28
C GLU A 241 -19.38 32.16 -24.91
N ILE A 242 -18.93 31.05 -24.30
CA ILE A 242 -19.78 29.88 -23.98
C ILE A 242 -20.06 29.69 -22.48
N GLY A 243 -19.52 30.55 -21.62
CA GLY A 243 -19.81 30.58 -20.19
C GLY A 243 -18.97 29.61 -19.36
N THR A 244 -19.46 29.27 -18.16
CA THR A 244 -18.77 28.35 -17.25
C THR A 244 -19.25 26.92 -17.46
N PHE A 245 -18.33 26.01 -17.78
CA PHE A 245 -18.61 24.59 -17.86
C PHE A 245 -17.54 23.79 -17.14
N TYR A 246 -17.88 22.57 -16.74
CA TYR A 246 -16.95 21.66 -16.08
C TYR A 246 -16.52 20.61 -17.10
N SER A 247 -15.22 20.30 -17.19
CA SER A 247 -14.77 19.16 -17.99
C SER A 247 -15.50 17.91 -17.49
N ARG A 248 -16.12 17.16 -18.42
CA ARG A 248 -16.35 15.74 -18.20
C ARG A 248 -15.12 15.07 -18.76
#